data_AF-A0A972NQ36-F1
#
_entry.id   AF-A0A972NQ36-F1
#
_cell.length_a   1.000
_cell.length_b   1.000
_cell.length_c   1.000
_cell.angle_alpha   90.00
_cell.angle_beta   90.00
_cell.angle_gamma   90.00
#
_symmetry.space_group_name_H-M   'P 1'
#
loop_
_entity.id
_entity.type
_entity.pdbx_description
1 polymer ?
#
loop_
_entity_poly.entity_id
_entity_poly.type
_entity_poly.pdbx_seq_one_letter_code
_entity_poly.pdbx_strand_id
1 'polypeptide(L)'
;MAEIDKEDVVAVLNRILESELAGVVRYTHYSFLVFGFGRIPIRSWLREQADESLLHAQQVGEWITTLGAYPSLAIGPLLDTHTFDIASILRESLQAENLALELYRELLALVGDRSVALEEFARQMIHVEEMHAGEVDKMLRRPGEMTTSAERQAGQP
;
A
#
# COMPACT_ATOMS: atom_id res chain seq x y z
N MET A 1 -19.79 9.43 -22.72
CA MET A 1 -18.97 8.83 -21.65
C MET A 1 -19.75 7.67 -21.10
N ALA A 2 -19.16 6.48 -21.01
CA ALA A 2 -19.83 5.37 -20.36
C ALA A 2 -19.94 5.69 -18.85
N GLU A 3 -21.14 5.48 -18.30
CA GLU A 3 -21.42 5.76 -16.89
C GLU A 3 -20.70 4.70 -16.03
N ILE A 4 -20.13 5.10 -14.90
CA ILE A 4 -19.53 4.15 -13.95
C ILE A 4 -20.64 3.36 -13.25
N ASP A 5 -20.38 2.09 -12.94
CA ASP A 5 -21.24 1.36 -12.00
C ASP A 5 -20.93 1.87 -10.59
N LYS A 6 -21.80 2.75 -10.10
CA LYS A 6 -21.59 3.43 -8.82
C LYS A 6 -21.55 2.44 -7.65
N GLU A 7 -22.36 1.38 -7.68
CA GLU A 7 -22.43 0.43 -6.57
C GLU A 7 -21.12 -0.35 -6.46
N ASP A 8 -20.61 -0.86 -7.59
CA ASP A 8 -19.34 -1.58 -7.64
C ASP A 8 -18.16 -0.68 -7.27
N VAL A 9 -18.12 0.56 -7.79
CA VAL A 9 -17.04 1.51 -7.48
C VAL A 9 -17.03 1.86 -6.00
N VAL A 10 -18.19 2.13 -5.39
CA VAL A 10 -18.30 2.43 -3.96
C VAL A 10 -17.92 1.22 -3.11
N ALA A 11 -18.26 -0.01 -3.54
CA ALA A 11 -17.87 -1.22 -2.83
C ALA A 11 -16.34 -1.39 -2.79
N VAL A 12 -15.65 -1.15 -3.91
CA VAL A 12 -14.18 -1.20 -3.98
C VAL A 12 -13.55 -0.07 -3.17
N LEU A 13 -14.06 1.16 -3.27
CA LEU A 13 -13.55 2.28 -2.47
C LEU A 13 -13.68 2.02 -0.96
N ASN A 14 -14.76 1.39 -0.50
CA ASN A 14 -14.89 1.02 0.91
C ASN A 14 -13.86 -0.04 1.34
N ARG A 15 -13.58 -1.04 0.50
CA ARG A 15 -12.52 -2.02 0.77
C ARG A 15 -11.14 -1.37 0.82
N ILE A 16 -10.88 -0.40 -0.06
CA ILE A 16 -9.65 0.42 -0.01
C ILE A 16 -9.60 1.18 1.31
N LEU A 17 -10.66 1.91 1.68
CA LEU A 17 -10.72 2.68 2.92
C LEU A 17 -10.41 1.81 4.14
N GLU A 18 -11.02 0.63 4.23
CA GLU A 18 -10.77 -0.34 5.30
C GLU A 18 -9.30 -0.81 5.33
N SER A 19 -8.70 -1.02 4.15
CA SER A 19 -7.28 -1.39 4.00
C SER A 19 -6.34 -0.27 4.46
N GLU A 20 -6.60 0.97 4.06
CA GLU A 20 -5.80 2.14 4.44
C GLU A 20 -5.90 2.42 5.95
N LEU A 21 -7.09 2.35 6.53
CA LEU A 21 -7.28 2.46 7.98
C LEU A 21 -6.55 1.33 8.74
N ALA A 22 -6.53 0.12 8.18
CA ALA A 22 -5.72 -0.97 8.72
C ALA A 22 -4.22 -0.67 8.62
N GLY A 23 -3.78 -0.01 7.53
CA GLY A 23 -2.41 0.50 7.36
C GLY A 23 -1.99 1.44 8.48
N VAL A 24 -2.83 2.42 8.84
CA VAL A 24 -2.57 3.35 9.96
C VAL A 24 -2.26 2.59 11.25
N VAL A 25 -3.13 1.63 11.60
CA VAL A 25 -2.99 0.84 12.84
C VAL A 25 -1.75 -0.05 12.78
N ARG A 26 -1.57 -0.78 11.67
CA ARG A 26 -0.50 -1.75 11.45
C ARG A 26 0.88 -1.09 11.49
N TYR A 27 1.08 -0.02 10.72
CA TYR A 27 2.37 0.68 10.67
C TYR A 27 2.71 1.39 11.99
N THR A 28 1.71 1.96 12.67
CA THR A 28 1.90 2.50 14.03
C THR A 28 2.36 1.39 14.98
N HIS A 29 1.69 0.24 14.95
CA HIS A 29 2.02 -0.92 15.76
C HIS A 29 3.45 -1.43 15.49
N TYR A 30 3.80 -1.66 14.23
CA TYR A 30 5.14 -2.09 13.82
C TYR A 30 6.24 -1.15 14.30
N SER A 31 5.99 0.17 14.35
CA SER A 31 6.98 1.13 14.84
C SER A 31 7.41 0.89 16.30
N PHE A 32 6.57 0.21 17.10
CA PHE A 32 6.90 -0.14 18.48
C PHE A 32 7.85 -1.34 18.57
N LEU A 33 7.78 -2.25 17.59
CA LEU A 33 8.43 -3.56 17.60
C LEU A 33 9.89 -3.54 17.12
N VAL A 34 10.40 -2.39 16.69
CA VAL A 34 11.77 -2.24 16.18
C VAL A 34 12.77 -2.03 17.32
N PHE A 35 13.81 -2.86 17.41
CA PHE A 35 14.88 -2.74 18.42
C PHE A 35 16.29 -2.66 17.79
N GLY A 36 17.29 -2.29 18.60
CA GLY A 36 18.69 -2.24 18.18
C GLY A 36 19.13 -0.92 17.57
N PHE A 37 20.39 -0.87 17.11
CA PHE A 37 21.05 0.36 16.64
C PHE A 37 20.39 0.98 15.40
N GLY A 38 19.81 0.16 14.51
CA GLY A 38 19.09 0.60 13.31
C GLY A 38 17.69 1.15 13.56
N ARG A 39 17.23 1.24 14.82
CA ARG A 39 15.85 1.58 15.16
C ARG A 39 15.41 2.95 14.67
N ILE A 40 16.27 3.97 14.81
CA ILE A 40 15.88 5.37 14.55
C ILE A 40 15.31 5.56 13.14
N PRO A 41 16.02 5.20 12.05
CA PRO A 41 15.49 5.36 10.70
C PRO A 41 14.29 4.45 10.41
N ILE A 42 14.32 3.18 10.83
CA ILE A 42 13.24 2.22 10.54
C ILE A 42 11.93 2.62 11.24
N ARG A 43 12.01 3.10 12.49
CA ARG A 43 10.85 3.61 13.21
C ARG A 43 10.29 4.88 12.55
N SER A 44 11.15 5.77 12.05
CA SER A 44 10.69 6.98 11.34
C SER A 44 9.90 6.58 10.11
N TRP A 45 10.51 5.72 9.27
CA TRP A 45 9.89 5.22 8.05
C TRP A 45 8.54 4.55 8.33
N LEU A 46 8.44 3.64 9.30
CA LEU A 46 7.17 3.00 9.66
C LEU A 46 6.10 4.02 10.09
N ARG A 47 6.47 5.11 10.77
CA ARG A 47 5.50 6.14 11.16
C ARG A 47 5.07 7.01 9.99
N GLU A 48 5.99 7.32 9.09
CA GLU A 48 5.68 8.03 7.85
C GLU A 48 4.68 7.22 7.00
N GLN A 49 4.84 5.90 6.91
CA GLN A 49 3.87 5.03 6.24
C GLN A 49 2.48 5.01 6.92
N ALA A 50 2.43 5.11 8.26
CA ALA A 50 1.16 5.24 8.98
C ALA A 50 0.47 6.58 8.68
N ASP A 51 1.22 7.68 8.62
CA ASP A 51 0.71 9.01 8.30
C ASP A 51 0.21 9.07 6.83
N GLU A 52 0.92 8.41 5.92
CA GLU A 52 0.54 8.29 4.50
C GLU A 52 -0.72 7.44 4.30
N SER A 53 -0.83 6.29 4.99
CA SER A 53 -2.07 5.49 5.00
C SER A 53 -3.28 6.31 5.48
N LEU A 54 -3.08 7.21 6.46
CA LEU A 54 -4.15 8.09 6.93
C LEU A 54 -4.57 9.10 5.86
N LEU A 55 -3.60 9.66 5.13
CA LEU A 55 -3.87 10.56 4.01
C LEU A 55 -4.66 9.84 2.90
N HIS A 56 -4.29 8.60 2.56
CA HIS A 56 -5.00 7.80 1.57
C HIS A 56 -6.44 7.51 2.02
N ALA A 57 -6.63 7.10 3.28
CA ALA A 57 -7.96 6.87 3.86
C ALA A 57 -8.84 8.12 3.76
N GLN A 58 -8.29 9.30 4.02
CA GLN A 58 -9.02 10.58 3.87
C GLN A 58 -9.43 10.82 2.42
N GLN A 59 -8.51 10.66 1.46
CA GLN A 59 -8.80 10.84 0.03
C GLN A 59 -9.88 9.88 -0.47
N VAL A 60 -9.82 8.61 -0.06
CA VAL A 60 -10.80 7.59 -0.44
C VAL A 60 -12.17 7.90 0.19
N GLY A 61 -12.19 8.34 1.44
CA GLY A 61 -13.41 8.78 2.13
C GLY A 61 -14.12 9.92 1.39
N GLU A 62 -13.36 10.94 0.97
CA GLU A 62 -13.88 12.06 0.17
C GLU A 62 -14.44 11.61 -1.19
N TRP A 63 -13.83 10.60 -1.82
CA TRP A 63 -14.39 10.02 -3.05
C TRP A 63 -15.71 9.30 -2.83
N ILE A 64 -15.83 8.50 -1.75
CA ILE A 64 -17.06 7.80 -1.41
C ILE A 64 -18.21 8.80 -1.18
N THR A 65 -17.95 9.88 -0.43
CA THR A 65 -18.97 10.90 -0.14
C THR A 65 -19.25 11.79 -1.35
N THR A 66 -18.27 12.06 -2.22
CA THR A 66 -18.47 12.74 -3.51
C THR A 66 -19.42 11.96 -4.42
N LEU A 67 -19.35 10.63 -4.39
CA LEU A 67 -20.31 9.77 -5.08
C LEU A 67 -21.68 9.74 -4.37
N GLY A 68 -21.83 10.35 -3.20
CA GLY A 68 -23.07 10.37 -2.42
C GLY A 68 -23.36 9.05 -1.71
N ALA A 69 -22.31 8.30 -1.35
CA ALA A 69 -22.41 7.07 -0.57
C ALA A 69 -21.81 7.24 0.84
N TYR A 70 -22.05 6.25 1.70
CA TYR A 70 -21.59 6.27 3.09
C TYR A 70 -20.25 5.53 3.22
N PRO A 71 -19.21 6.15 3.79
CA PRO A 71 -17.91 5.50 4.00
C PRO A 71 -17.98 4.49 5.15
N SER A 72 -17.35 3.33 4.96
CA SER A 72 -17.25 2.27 5.97
C SER A 72 -16.49 2.77 7.20
N LEU A 73 -16.91 2.29 8.37
CA LEU A 73 -16.20 2.45 9.64
C LEU A 73 -15.40 1.20 10.03
N ALA A 74 -15.41 0.16 9.20
CA ALA A 74 -14.67 -1.05 9.47
C ALA A 74 -13.15 -0.83 9.26
N ILE A 75 -12.37 -1.78 9.76
CA ILE A 75 -10.92 -1.84 9.58
C ILE A 75 -10.63 -3.18 8.93
N GLY A 76 -9.81 -3.17 7.88
CA GLY A 76 -9.36 -4.37 7.19
C GLY A 76 -8.48 -5.27 8.07
N PRO A 77 -8.00 -6.41 7.54
CA PRO A 77 -7.18 -7.34 8.28
C PRO A 77 -5.89 -6.69 8.82
N LEU A 78 -5.61 -6.92 10.10
CA LEU A 78 -4.37 -6.51 10.75
C LEU A 78 -3.41 -7.70 10.77
N LEU A 79 -2.56 -7.79 9.75
CA LEU A 79 -1.48 -8.78 9.71
C LEU A 79 -0.51 -8.52 10.87
N ASP A 80 -0.26 -9.54 11.69
CA ASP A 80 0.76 -9.52 12.75
C ASP A 80 1.20 -10.97 13.01
N THR A 81 2.49 -11.28 12.82
CA THR A 81 3.05 -12.59 13.21
C THR A 81 3.49 -12.66 14.68
N HIS A 82 3.22 -11.62 15.47
CA HIS A 82 3.60 -11.50 16.88
C HIS A 82 5.10 -11.69 17.11
N THR A 83 5.91 -11.09 16.25
CA THR A 83 7.36 -11.16 16.27
C THR A 83 8.00 -9.78 16.44
N PHE A 84 9.26 -9.77 16.87
CA PHE A 84 10.10 -8.57 16.89
C PHE A 84 11.14 -8.57 15.75
N ASP A 85 11.08 -9.55 14.85
CA ASP A 85 11.98 -9.64 13.70
C ASP A 85 11.57 -8.67 12.59
N ILE A 86 12.45 -7.71 12.28
CA ILE A 86 12.20 -6.66 11.29
C ILE A 86 11.97 -7.26 9.90
N ALA A 87 12.69 -8.32 9.53
CA ALA A 87 12.50 -8.94 8.21
C ALA A 87 11.09 -9.55 8.07
N SER A 88 10.54 -10.11 9.13
CA SER A 88 9.17 -10.65 9.15
C SER A 88 8.14 -9.52 9.05
N ILE A 89 8.31 -8.45 9.84
CA ILE A 89 7.48 -7.24 9.76
C ILE A 89 7.48 -6.65 8.33
N LEU A 90 8.65 -6.52 7.70
CA LEU A 90 8.74 -6.01 6.34
C LEU A 90 8.08 -6.93 5.30
N ARG A 91 8.08 -8.25 5.49
CA ARG A 91 7.33 -9.16 4.61
C ARG A 91 5.82 -9.00 4.78
N GLU A 92 5.35 -8.77 6.00
CA GLU A 92 3.94 -8.47 6.26
C GLU A 92 3.54 -7.12 5.64
N SER A 93 4.38 -6.09 5.76
CA SER A 93 4.21 -4.81 5.06
C SER A 93 4.09 -5.02 3.56
N LEU A 94 5.04 -5.75 2.95
CA LEU A 94 5.01 -6.03 1.51
C LEU A 94 3.75 -6.79 1.08
N GLN A 95 3.29 -7.74 1.89
CA GLN A 95 2.03 -8.43 1.63
C GLN A 95 0.84 -7.45 1.65
N ALA A 96 0.82 -6.53 2.60
CA ALA A 96 -0.24 -5.54 2.71
C ALA A 96 -0.24 -4.56 1.52
N GLU A 97 0.93 -4.07 1.09
CA GLU A 97 1.01 -3.17 -0.07
C GLU A 97 0.55 -3.85 -1.35
N ASN A 98 0.88 -5.13 -1.53
CA ASN A 98 0.37 -5.89 -2.67
C ASN A 98 -1.15 -6.04 -2.64
N LEU A 99 -1.75 -6.22 -1.45
CA LEU A 99 -3.21 -6.27 -1.32
C LEU A 99 -3.87 -4.92 -1.65
N ALA A 100 -3.30 -3.81 -1.15
CA ALA A 100 -3.77 -2.46 -1.48
C ALA A 100 -3.65 -2.15 -2.97
N LEU A 101 -2.51 -2.49 -3.58
CA LEU A 101 -2.26 -2.34 -5.01
C LEU A 101 -3.29 -3.07 -5.88
N GLU A 102 -3.67 -4.29 -5.51
CA GLU A 102 -4.71 -5.03 -6.24
C GLU A 102 -6.09 -4.36 -6.11
N LEU A 103 -6.43 -3.78 -4.95
CA LEU A 103 -7.66 -3.01 -4.78
C LEU A 103 -7.68 -1.75 -5.66
N TYR A 104 -6.57 -1.03 -5.77
CA TYR A 104 -6.49 0.14 -6.65
C TYR A 104 -6.51 -0.24 -8.14
N ARG A 105 -5.94 -1.40 -8.52
CA ARG A 105 -6.08 -1.96 -9.88
C ARG A 105 -7.52 -2.35 -10.20
N GLU A 106 -8.23 -2.92 -9.23
CA GLU A 106 -9.66 -3.22 -9.32
C GLU A 106 -10.47 -1.93 -9.53
N LEU A 107 -10.18 -0.87 -8.76
CA LEU A 107 -10.79 0.45 -8.94
C LEU A 107 -10.53 1.00 -10.34
N LEU A 108 -9.27 1.00 -10.80
CA LEU A 108 -8.90 1.48 -12.13
C LEU A 108 -9.67 0.72 -13.23
N ALA A 109 -9.81 -0.59 -13.11
CA ALA A 109 -10.57 -1.39 -14.06
C ALA A 109 -12.05 -0.97 -14.10
N LEU A 110 -12.65 -0.55 -12.99
CA LEU A 110 -14.05 -0.10 -12.89
C LEU A 110 -14.28 1.34 -13.37
N VAL A 111 -13.25 2.20 -13.37
CA VAL A 111 -13.41 3.63 -13.70
C VAL A 111 -12.72 4.05 -14.99
N GLY A 112 -11.84 3.20 -15.53
CA GLY A 112 -11.08 3.45 -16.75
C GLY A 112 -11.99 3.78 -17.93
N ASP A 113 -11.62 4.85 -18.66
CA ASP A 113 -12.35 5.42 -19.81
C ASP A 113 -13.79 5.91 -19.50
N ARG A 114 -14.17 5.92 -18.21
CA ARG A 114 -15.53 6.24 -17.73
C ARG A 114 -15.55 7.47 -16.83
N SER A 115 -14.59 7.59 -15.93
CA SER A 115 -14.42 8.74 -15.03
C SER A 115 -12.98 9.20 -14.99
N VAL A 116 -12.67 10.29 -15.70
CA VAL A 116 -11.31 10.85 -15.77
C VAL A 116 -10.75 11.12 -14.37
N ALA A 117 -11.55 11.70 -13.48
CA ALA A 117 -11.05 12.10 -12.16
C ALA A 117 -10.77 10.90 -11.24
N LEU A 118 -11.62 9.88 -11.25
CA LEU A 118 -11.37 8.65 -10.47
C LEU A 118 -10.28 7.79 -11.11
N GLU A 119 -10.16 7.80 -12.43
CA GLU A 119 -9.09 7.12 -13.15
C GLU A 119 -7.72 7.71 -12.79
N GLU A 120 -7.58 9.03 -12.83
CA GLU A 120 -6.33 9.70 -12.42
C GLU A 120 -5.99 9.41 -10.96
N PHE A 121 -6.99 9.45 -10.07
CA PHE A 121 -6.81 9.06 -8.67
C PHE A 121 -6.30 7.61 -8.55
N ALA A 122 -6.96 6.64 -9.19
CA ALA A 122 -6.56 5.24 -9.13
C ALA A 122 -5.14 5.03 -9.69
N ARG A 123 -4.78 5.68 -10.81
CA ARG A 123 -3.43 5.61 -11.38
C ARG A 123 -2.37 6.19 -10.46
N GLN A 124 -2.65 7.32 -9.81
CA GLN A 124 -1.75 7.92 -8.84
C GLN A 124 -1.52 6.98 -7.65
N MET A 125 -2.58 6.39 -7.11
CA MET A 125 -2.48 5.45 -5.99
C MET A 125 -1.74 4.18 -6.36
N ILE A 126 -1.99 3.60 -7.54
CA ILE A 126 -1.21 2.47 -8.08
C ILE A 126 0.27 2.80 -8.11
N HIS A 127 0.64 3.99 -8.61
CA HIS A 127 2.04 4.40 -8.66
C HIS A 127 2.67 4.48 -7.27
N VAL A 128 1.98 5.07 -6.30
CA VAL A 128 2.44 5.18 -4.90
C VAL A 128 2.65 3.78 -4.30
N GLU A 129 1.67 2.88 -4.41
CA GLU A 129 1.78 1.54 -3.84
C GLU A 129 2.86 0.68 -4.52
N GLU A 130 3.07 0.83 -5.84
CA GLU A 130 4.18 0.17 -6.53
C GLU A 130 5.54 0.66 -6.02
N MET A 131 5.65 1.95 -5.69
CA MET A 131 6.86 2.52 -5.08
C MET A 131 7.05 2.02 -3.64
N HIS A 132 5.99 1.95 -2.83
CA HIS A 132 6.04 1.38 -1.47
C HIS A 132 6.53 -0.07 -1.48
N ALA A 133 5.88 -0.92 -2.28
CA ALA A 133 6.29 -2.32 -2.45
C ALA A 133 7.75 -2.43 -2.91
N GLY A 134 8.17 -1.56 -3.83
CA GLY A 134 9.55 -1.50 -4.32
C GLY A 134 10.56 -1.11 -3.24
N GLU A 135 10.24 -0.16 -2.34
CA GLU A 135 11.11 0.23 -1.23
C GLU A 135 11.21 -0.90 -0.18
N VAL A 136 10.09 -1.51 0.21
CA VAL A 136 10.10 -2.63 1.15
C VAL A 136 10.88 -3.83 0.61
N ASP A 137 10.70 -4.15 -0.67
CA ASP A 137 11.47 -5.21 -1.32
C ASP A 137 12.98 -4.90 -1.33
N LYS A 138 13.39 -3.66 -1.60
CA LYS A 138 14.81 -3.26 -1.49
C LYS A 138 15.34 -3.41 -0.06
N MET A 139 14.53 -3.11 0.95
CA MET A 139 14.90 -3.29 2.36
C MET A 139 15.07 -4.77 2.76
N LEU A 140 14.39 -5.69 2.08
CA LEU A 140 14.47 -7.13 2.31
C LEU A 140 15.67 -7.81 1.62
N ARG A 141 16.23 -7.22 0.57
CA ARG A 141 17.37 -7.77 -0.19
C ARG A 141 18.68 -7.66 0.59
N ARG A 142 19.59 -8.61 0.39
CA ARG A 142 20.92 -8.54 1.00
C ARG A 142 21.80 -7.54 0.25
N PRO A 143 22.63 -6.74 0.95
CA PRO A 143 23.62 -5.90 0.30
C PRO A 143 24.53 -6.74 -0.62
N GLY A 144 24.73 -6.29 -1.86
CA GLY A 144 25.59 -6.96 -2.84
C GLY A 144 24.95 -8.13 -3.61
N GLU A 145 23.67 -8.44 -3.38
CA GLU A 145 22.95 -9.52 -4.08
C GLU A 145 22.53 -9.13 -5.52
N MET A 146 22.45 -7.83 -5.79
CA MET A 146 22.13 -7.30 -7.12
C MET A 146 23.37 -7.31 -8.02
N THR A 147 23.42 -8.23 -9.00
CA THR A 147 24.46 -8.22 -10.04
C THR A 147 24.21 -7.06 -11.01
N THR A 148 25.26 -6.33 -11.36
CA THR A 148 25.20 -5.42 -12.51
C THR A 148 25.15 -6.22 -13.81
N SER A 149 24.54 -5.67 -14.87
CA SER A 149 24.40 -6.36 -16.16
C SER A 149 25.73 -6.83 -16.76
N ALA A 150 26.83 -6.16 -16.44
CA ALA A 150 28.19 -6.54 -16.85
C ALA A 150 28.64 -7.89 -16.27
N GLU A 151 28.21 -8.24 -15.05
CA GLU A 151 28.61 -9.46 -14.37
C GLU A 151 27.82 -10.70 -14.86
N ARG A 152 26.63 -10.51 -15.44
CA ARG A 152 25.86 -11.60 -16.06
C ARG A 152 26.47 -12.11 -17.37
N GLN A 153 27.19 -11.24 -18.10
CA GLN A 153 27.87 -11.61 -19.35
C GLN A 153 29.23 -12.30 -19.12
N ALA A 154 29.83 -12.12 -17.94
CA ALA A 154 31.13 -12.70 -17.60
C ALA A 154 31.05 -14.13 -16.99
N GLY A 155 29.83 -14.67 -16.81
CA GLY A 155 29.59 -15.90 -16.04
C GLY A 155 28.90 -17.04 -16.78
N GLN A 156 28.80 -17.02 -18.12
CA GLN A 156 28.36 -18.17 -18.90
C GLN A 156 29.56 -18.82 -19.62
N PRO A 157 29.95 -20.06 -19.29
CA PRO A 157 30.65 -20.91 -20.25
C PRO A 157 29.73 -21.29 -21.43
#